data_AF-A0A0E3KU70-F1
#
_entry.id   AF-A0A0E3KU70-F1
#
_cell.length_a   1.000
_cell.length_b   1.000
_cell.length_c   1.000
_cell.angle_alpha   90.00
_cell.angle_beta   90.00
_cell.angle_gamma   90.00
#
_symmetry.space_group_name_H-M   'P 1'
#
loop_
_entity.id
_entity.type
_entity.pdbx_description
1 polymer ?
#
loop_
_entity_poly.entity_id
_entity_poly.type
_entity_poly.pdbx_seq_one_letter_code
_entity_poly.pdbx_strand_id
1 'polypeptide(L)'
;MKTRNKLYPIVVALFLLPFICATASACATASADTAQGTETQITTNELDQWNPAIYGDRIVWDETRNGNLDIYMYDLSTSTETRITTNESCQGDPAIYGDRIVWHETRNGNMEIYMYDLSTSTETRITTNESIQANPAIYGNKIVWQDYRNGNNDIYMYNITTSTETRITTNESIQANPAIYGNKIVWLDYRNGSVDIYMYDLSTSTETRLNTIIPSPAAIIPLAIFGDRIVWDDNRNGNEDIYVYDLATNQETQITTNESNQNSPAIYGDRIVWNDDRNGNLEIYMYDLSTSTETRITTNESNKFGPAIYEDKIVWQDYRNGNWDIYMFTLPPAGELTPMDRTNDLKNYVENTLKVNRGTKKALIRSLDASICFLETGKDAKAVSKLKSFINHVEKMNKCNRISADDADYMIIEARGIIDQIKAQ
;
A
#
# COMPACT_ATOMS: atom_id res chain seq x y z
N MET A 1 51.28 41.89 -67.26
CA MET A 1 50.18 40.90 -67.29
C MET A 1 50.69 39.62 -66.63
N LYS A 2 50.27 39.37 -65.38
CA LYS A 2 50.34 38.12 -64.58
C LYS A 2 50.28 38.47 -63.08
N THR A 3 49.03 38.48 -62.61
CA THR A 3 48.47 38.27 -61.27
C THR A 3 49.43 38.19 -60.06
N ARG A 4 49.36 39.20 -59.17
CA ARG A 4 49.78 39.11 -57.76
C ARG A 4 48.56 38.82 -56.88
N ASN A 5 48.52 37.64 -56.27
CA ASN A 5 47.60 37.32 -55.17
C ASN A 5 48.03 38.09 -53.91
N LYS A 6 47.10 38.85 -53.30
CA LYS A 6 47.24 39.39 -51.95
C LYS A 6 46.40 38.53 -51.00
N LEU A 7 47.07 37.84 -50.08
CA LEU A 7 46.46 37.28 -48.88
C LEU A 7 46.29 38.40 -47.84
N TYR A 8 45.10 38.49 -47.22
CA TYR A 8 44.86 39.26 -46.01
C TYR A 8 44.51 38.26 -44.89
N PRO A 9 45.07 38.41 -43.67
CA PRO A 9 44.77 37.51 -42.55
C PRO A 9 43.39 37.85 -41.95
N ILE A 10 42.59 36.81 -41.70
CA ILE A 10 41.32 36.89 -40.98
C ILE A 10 41.63 36.95 -39.47
N VAL A 11 41.27 38.06 -38.83
CA VAL A 11 41.24 38.17 -37.36
C VAL A 11 39.87 37.66 -36.90
N VAL A 12 39.85 36.51 -36.23
CA VAL A 12 38.65 35.97 -35.56
C VAL A 12 38.58 36.61 -34.16
N ALA A 13 37.63 37.55 -33.98
CA ALA A 13 37.30 38.07 -32.66
C ALA A 13 36.30 37.14 -31.98
N LEU A 14 36.75 36.47 -30.91
CA LEU A 14 35.95 35.62 -30.04
C LEU A 14 35.08 36.51 -29.13
N PHE A 15 33.77 36.59 -29.37
CA PHE A 15 32.83 37.20 -28.43
C PHE A 15 32.30 36.12 -27.47
N LEU A 16 32.83 36.10 -26.24
CA LEU A 16 32.29 35.35 -25.12
C LEU A 16 31.08 36.10 -24.55
N LEU A 17 29.88 35.58 -24.81
CA LEU A 17 28.65 35.97 -24.11
C LEU A 17 28.55 35.15 -22.82
N PRO A 18 28.40 35.76 -21.63
CA PRO A 18 28.15 35.01 -20.41
C PRO A 18 26.72 34.46 -20.44
N PHE A 19 26.60 33.14 -20.55
CA PHE A 19 25.36 32.41 -20.28
C PHE A 19 25.13 32.48 -18.76
N ILE A 20 24.32 33.44 -18.32
CA ILE A 20 23.78 33.45 -16.96
C ILE A 20 22.66 32.41 -16.95
N CYS A 21 23.01 31.20 -16.53
CA CYS A 21 22.05 30.17 -16.17
C CYS A 21 21.37 30.61 -14.87
N ALA A 22 20.17 31.19 -14.97
CA ALA A 22 19.36 31.47 -13.81
C ALA A 22 18.85 30.13 -13.25
N THR A 23 19.53 29.61 -12.22
CA THR A 23 19.01 28.53 -11.40
C THR A 23 17.85 29.07 -10.58
N ALA A 24 16.63 28.89 -11.07
CA ALA A 24 15.45 28.93 -10.22
C ALA A 24 15.45 27.66 -9.36
N SER A 25 16.29 27.65 -8.31
CA SER A 25 16.07 26.76 -7.17
C SER A 25 15.15 27.48 -6.21
N ALA A 26 13.86 27.21 -6.37
CA ALA A 26 12.86 27.40 -5.34
C ALA A 26 12.11 26.07 -5.28
N CYS A 27 12.74 25.06 -4.69
CA CYS A 27 12.02 23.91 -4.17
C CYS A 27 11.29 24.41 -2.93
N ALA A 28 10.10 24.99 -3.12
CA ALA A 28 9.14 25.07 -2.04
C ALA A 28 8.74 23.62 -1.78
N THR A 29 9.22 23.05 -0.66
CA THR A 29 8.62 21.83 -0.12
C THR A 29 7.18 22.20 0.18
N ALA A 30 6.25 21.75 -0.67
CA ALA A 30 4.85 21.83 -0.34
C ALA A 30 4.68 20.97 0.93
N SER A 31 4.34 21.62 2.06
CA SER A 31 3.87 20.87 3.23
C SER A 31 2.64 20.11 2.78
N ALA A 32 2.59 18.80 3.02
CA ALA A 32 1.39 18.02 2.79
C ALA A 32 0.21 18.67 3.52
N ASP A 33 -0.94 18.74 2.84
CA ASP A 33 -2.16 19.20 3.47
C ASP A 33 -2.58 18.21 4.56
N THR A 34 -3.24 18.73 5.60
CA THR A 34 -3.79 17.88 6.67
C THR A 34 -5.08 17.21 6.20
N ALA A 35 -5.19 15.91 6.43
CA ALA A 35 -6.37 15.13 6.11
C ALA A 35 -7.60 15.70 6.81
N GLN A 36 -8.69 15.84 6.06
CA GLN A 36 -10.01 15.92 6.65
C GLN A 36 -10.44 14.50 7.03
N GLY A 37 -11.28 14.35 8.06
CA GLY A 37 -11.78 13.04 8.52
C GLY A 37 -12.15 13.04 9.99
N THR A 38 -12.40 11.85 10.53
CA THR A 38 -12.75 11.66 11.94
C THR A 38 -11.71 10.80 12.62
N GLU A 39 -11.07 11.34 13.64
CA GLU A 39 -10.19 10.57 14.53
C GLU A 39 -11.00 10.00 15.70
N THR A 40 -10.78 8.74 16.03
CA THR A 40 -11.46 8.01 17.10
C THR A 40 -10.43 7.21 17.92
N GLN A 41 -10.49 7.33 19.24
CA GLN A 41 -9.74 6.46 20.14
C GLN A 41 -10.45 5.10 20.23
N ILE A 42 -9.74 4.00 19.95
CA ILE A 42 -10.30 2.65 19.96
C ILE A 42 -10.13 2.01 21.33
N THR A 43 -8.96 2.17 21.96
CA THR A 43 -8.65 1.61 23.27
C THR A 43 -8.51 2.70 24.32
N THR A 44 -8.97 2.41 25.54
CA THR A 44 -8.91 3.33 26.68
C THR A 44 -8.33 2.67 27.93
N ASN A 45 -7.64 1.54 27.76
CA ASN A 45 -7.03 0.80 28.87
C ASN A 45 -5.74 1.51 29.29
N GLU A 46 -5.39 1.49 30.59
CA GLU A 46 -4.21 2.21 31.10
C GLU A 46 -2.86 1.56 30.74
N LEU A 47 -2.86 0.31 30.24
CA LEU A 47 -1.65 -0.33 29.73
C LEU A 47 -1.43 -0.01 28.26
N ASP A 48 -0.30 -0.45 27.74
CA ASP A 48 0.05 -0.29 26.34
C ASP A 48 -0.65 -1.35 25.45
N GLN A 49 -1.07 -0.93 24.26
CA GLN A 49 -1.57 -1.75 23.16
C GLN A 49 -0.64 -1.61 21.96
N TRP A 50 -0.31 -2.75 21.33
CA TRP A 50 0.68 -2.83 20.26
C TRP A 50 0.19 -3.57 19.02
N ASN A 51 0.87 -3.30 17.91
CA ASN A 51 0.72 -4.01 16.64
C ASN A 51 -0.73 -4.09 16.12
N PRO A 52 -1.41 -2.94 15.89
CA PRO A 52 -2.76 -2.96 15.39
C PRO A 52 -2.81 -3.51 13.96
N ALA A 53 -3.76 -4.38 13.68
CA ALA A 53 -4.13 -4.81 12.33
C ALA A 53 -5.65 -4.63 12.11
N ILE A 54 -6.07 -4.38 10.87
CA ILE A 54 -7.46 -4.07 10.53
C ILE A 54 -7.93 -4.84 9.29
N TYR A 55 -9.15 -5.38 9.36
CA TYR A 55 -9.87 -5.90 8.20
C TYR A 55 -11.38 -5.70 8.37
N GLY A 56 -12.02 -5.06 7.40
CA GLY A 56 -13.43 -4.69 7.53
C GLY A 56 -13.66 -3.78 8.73
N ASP A 57 -14.60 -4.17 9.57
CA ASP A 57 -14.97 -3.45 10.80
C ASP A 57 -14.23 -3.98 12.05
N ARG A 58 -13.15 -4.76 11.89
CA ARG A 58 -12.44 -5.39 13.02
C ARG A 58 -11.01 -4.90 13.11
N ILE A 59 -10.65 -4.44 14.30
CA ILE A 59 -9.30 -4.03 14.66
C ILE A 59 -8.80 -5.03 15.69
N VAL A 60 -7.60 -5.59 15.50
CA VAL A 60 -6.94 -6.49 16.46
C VAL A 60 -5.62 -5.91 16.90
N TRP A 61 -5.20 -6.21 18.12
CA TRP A 61 -3.92 -5.76 18.70
C TRP A 61 -3.48 -6.76 19.78
N ASP A 62 -2.23 -6.66 20.21
CA ASP A 62 -1.75 -7.35 21.42
C ASP A 62 -1.55 -6.38 22.58
N GLU A 63 -1.81 -6.84 23.81
CA GLU A 63 -1.65 -6.03 25.02
C GLU A 63 -1.44 -6.87 26.28
N THR A 64 -1.08 -6.22 27.40
CA THR A 64 -0.66 -6.90 28.64
C THR A 64 -1.64 -6.81 29.82
N ARG A 65 -2.91 -6.43 29.59
CA ARG A 65 -3.87 -6.14 30.68
C ARG A 65 -4.16 -7.29 31.65
N ASN A 66 -3.83 -8.54 31.27
CA ASN A 66 -4.02 -9.72 32.11
C ASN A 66 -2.72 -10.32 32.65
N GLY A 67 -1.59 -9.62 32.54
CA GLY A 67 -0.29 -10.07 33.06
C GLY A 67 0.55 -10.90 32.08
N ASN A 68 -0.02 -11.30 30.96
CA ASN A 68 0.64 -11.86 29.77
C ASN A 68 0.19 -11.06 28.53
N LEU A 69 0.94 -11.18 27.43
CA LEU A 69 0.49 -10.64 26.13
C LEU A 69 -0.70 -11.48 25.64
N ASP A 70 -1.83 -10.83 25.40
CA ASP A 70 -3.04 -11.42 24.83
C ASP A 70 -3.47 -10.67 23.58
N ILE A 71 -4.14 -11.36 22.65
CA ILE A 71 -4.78 -10.76 21.50
C ILE A 71 -6.18 -10.27 21.86
N TYR A 72 -6.44 -9.03 21.53
CA TYR A 72 -7.74 -8.38 21.66
C TYR A 72 -8.29 -7.96 20.31
N MET A 73 -9.60 -7.75 20.25
CA MET A 73 -10.30 -7.28 19.07
C MET A 73 -11.34 -6.23 19.45
N TYR A 74 -11.47 -5.19 18.64
CA TYR A 74 -12.59 -4.25 18.65
C TYR A 74 -13.42 -4.45 17.38
N ASP A 75 -14.71 -4.70 17.56
CA ASP A 75 -15.69 -4.72 16.47
C ASP A 75 -16.36 -3.34 16.37
N LEU A 76 -16.05 -2.60 15.30
CA LEU A 76 -16.58 -1.27 15.03
C LEU A 76 -18.10 -1.30 14.79
N SER A 77 -18.62 -2.38 14.21
CA SER A 77 -20.04 -2.51 13.87
C SER A 77 -20.94 -2.67 15.11
N THR A 78 -20.40 -3.29 16.17
CA THR A 78 -21.10 -3.49 17.44
C THR A 78 -20.54 -2.64 18.58
N SER A 79 -19.46 -1.88 18.33
CA SER A 79 -18.71 -1.12 19.34
C SER A 79 -18.31 -1.98 20.55
N THR A 80 -17.83 -3.20 20.28
CA THR A 80 -17.54 -4.20 21.31
C THR A 80 -16.08 -4.61 21.30
N GLU A 81 -15.43 -4.54 22.46
CA GLU A 81 -14.11 -5.11 22.70
C GLU A 81 -14.22 -6.56 23.19
N THR A 82 -13.42 -7.47 22.61
CA THR A 82 -13.39 -8.89 22.93
C THR A 82 -11.95 -9.37 23.09
N ARG A 83 -11.66 -10.06 24.20
CA ARG A 83 -10.40 -10.81 24.37
C ARG A 83 -10.47 -12.08 23.52
N ILE A 84 -9.54 -12.26 22.58
CA ILE A 84 -9.51 -13.39 21.66
C ILE A 84 -8.74 -14.57 22.26
N THR A 85 -7.60 -14.32 22.89
CA THR A 85 -6.78 -15.37 23.51
C THR A 85 -6.90 -15.34 25.03
N THR A 86 -7.02 -16.50 25.66
CA THR A 86 -7.16 -16.61 27.13
C THR A 86 -6.10 -17.49 27.78
N ASN A 87 -5.10 -17.94 27.01
CA ASN A 87 -4.03 -18.78 27.54
C ASN A 87 -2.96 -17.92 28.22
N GLU A 88 -2.34 -18.43 29.30
CA GLU A 88 -1.37 -17.69 30.13
C GLU A 88 -0.01 -17.43 29.46
N SER A 89 0.26 -18.01 28.28
CA SER A 89 1.48 -17.69 27.51
C SER A 89 1.40 -16.34 26.81
N CYS A 90 2.50 -15.88 26.19
CA CYS A 90 2.48 -14.66 25.39
C CYS A 90 1.93 -14.94 23.99
N GLN A 91 0.96 -14.15 23.54
CA GLN A 91 0.44 -14.10 22.18
C GLN A 91 0.71 -12.72 21.57
N GLY A 92 1.34 -12.67 20.40
CA GLY A 92 1.76 -11.41 19.77
C GLY A 92 1.73 -11.42 18.26
N ASP A 93 1.93 -10.25 17.67
CA ASP A 93 1.90 -9.95 16.23
C ASP A 93 0.64 -10.50 15.54
N PRO A 94 -0.55 -10.01 15.91
CA PRO A 94 -1.78 -10.47 15.29
C PRO A 94 -1.91 -9.97 13.85
N ALA A 95 -2.42 -10.84 12.98
CA ALA A 95 -2.89 -10.47 11.64
C ALA A 95 -4.33 -10.97 11.43
N ILE A 96 -5.12 -10.24 10.63
CA ILE A 96 -6.55 -10.54 10.42
C ILE A 96 -6.92 -10.53 8.93
N TYR A 97 -7.73 -11.51 8.51
CA TYR A 97 -8.41 -11.51 7.22
C TYR A 97 -9.75 -12.23 7.32
N GLY A 98 -10.83 -11.56 6.94
CA GLY A 98 -12.19 -12.09 7.09
C GLY A 98 -12.52 -12.38 8.55
N ASP A 99 -12.98 -13.60 8.83
CA ASP A 99 -13.30 -14.08 10.18
C ASP A 99 -12.11 -14.77 10.87
N ARG A 100 -10.87 -14.57 10.40
CA ARG A 100 -9.69 -15.29 10.92
C ARG A 100 -8.64 -14.34 11.45
N ILE A 101 -8.23 -14.59 12.69
CA ILE A 101 -7.13 -13.91 13.35
C ILE A 101 -6.01 -14.92 13.53
N VAL A 102 -4.78 -14.57 13.18
CA VAL A 102 -3.58 -15.40 13.37
C VAL A 102 -2.57 -14.65 14.22
N TRP A 103 -1.79 -15.37 15.02
CA TRP A 103 -0.76 -14.79 15.90
C TRP A 103 0.35 -15.80 16.14
N HIS A 104 1.47 -15.33 16.69
CA HIS A 104 2.49 -16.21 17.25
C HIS A 104 2.26 -16.40 18.75
N GLU A 105 2.54 -17.58 19.30
CA GLU A 105 2.29 -17.90 20.71
C GLU A 105 3.36 -18.81 21.31
N THR A 106 3.71 -18.61 22.59
CA THR A 106 4.79 -19.35 23.28
C THR A 106 4.32 -20.51 24.18
N ARG A 107 3.05 -20.92 24.05
CA ARG A 107 2.37 -21.90 24.92
C ARG A 107 3.09 -23.23 25.11
N ASN A 108 3.81 -23.72 24.09
CA ASN A 108 4.39 -25.07 24.10
C ASN A 108 5.92 -25.08 24.24
N GLY A 109 6.52 -24.00 24.76
CA GLY A 109 7.96 -23.90 25.02
C GLY A 109 8.78 -23.38 23.84
N ASN A 110 8.17 -23.31 22.65
CA ASN A 110 8.64 -22.60 21.46
C ASN A 110 7.55 -21.66 20.95
N MET A 111 7.92 -20.70 20.11
CA MET A 111 6.96 -19.81 19.45
C MET A 111 6.34 -20.52 18.24
N GLU A 112 5.01 -20.53 18.17
CA GLU A 112 4.23 -21.26 17.19
C GLU A 112 3.08 -20.42 16.64
N ILE A 113 2.58 -20.78 15.45
CA ILE A 113 1.48 -20.06 14.82
C ILE A 113 0.15 -20.67 15.25
N TYR A 114 -0.77 -19.81 15.66
CA TYR A 114 -2.13 -20.14 16.02
C TYR A 114 -3.12 -19.31 15.20
N MET A 115 -4.37 -19.80 15.15
CA MET A 115 -5.47 -19.14 14.47
C MET A 115 -6.74 -19.22 15.31
N TYR A 116 -7.52 -18.14 15.34
CA TYR A 116 -8.89 -18.12 15.85
C TYR A 116 -9.85 -17.85 14.69
N ASP A 117 -10.84 -18.71 14.53
CA ASP A 117 -11.93 -18.51 13.57
C ASP A 117 -13.15 -17.94 14.31
N LEU A 118 -13.44 -16.66 14.07
CA LEU A 118 -14.53 -15.90 14.68
C LEU A 118 -15.90 -16.50 14.33
N SER A 119 -16.06 -17.06 13.14
CA SER A 119 -17.34 -17.61 12.66
C SER A 119 -17.74 -18.89 13.38
N THR A 120 -16.74 -19.64 13.87
CA THR A 120 -16.92 -20.92 14.57
C THR A 120 -16.49 -20.86 16.04
N SER A 121 -15.94 -19.73 16.50
CA SER A 121 -15.34 -19.57 17.83
C SER A 121 -14.33 -20.67 18.17
N THR A 122 -13.48 -21.02 17.20
CA THR A 122 -12.55 -22.15 17.32
C THR A 122 -11.11 -21.67 17.22
N GLU A 123 -10.31 -21.99 18.24
CA GLU A 123 -8.85 -21.85 18.22
C GLU A 123 -8.22 -23.10 17.59
N THR A 124 -7.28 -22.90 16.67
CA THR A 124 -6.54 -23.96 15.98
C THR A 124 -5.05 -23.66 16.03
N ARG A 125 -4.25 -24.63 16.51
CA ARG A 125 -2.79 -24.61 16.38
C ARG A 125 -2.41 -24.93 14.93
N ILE A 126 -1.68 -24.05 14.27
CA ILE A 126 -1.30 -24.18 12.86
C ILE A 126 0.03 -24.91 12.72
N THR A 127 1.01 -24.60 13.56
CA THR A 127 2.35 -25.24 13.52
C THR A 127 2.59 -26.14 14.72
N THR A 128 3.35 -27.21 14.52
CA THR A 128 3.71 -28.18 15.59
C THR A 128 5.20 -28.54 15.59
N ASN A 129 6.02 -27.83 14.84
CA ASN A 129 7.46 -28.08 14.80
C ASN A 129 8.13 -27.44 16.01
N GLU A 130 9.11 -28.11 16.62
CA GLU A 130 9.77 -27.66 17.86
C GLU A 130 10.64 -26.39 17.70
N SER A 131 10.83 -25.92 16.48
CA SER A 131 11.58 -24.69 16.18
C SER A 131 10.72 -23.43 16.39
N ILE A 132 11.31 -22.25 16.20
CA ILE A 132 10.58 -20.98 16.25
C ILE A 132 9.81 -20.79 14.95
N GLN A 133 8.51 -20.48 15.04
CA GLN A 133 7.69 -19.96 13.96
C GLN A 133 7.12 -18.60 14.34
N ALA A 134 7.38 -17.58 13.52
CA ALA A 134 7.09 -16.18 13.83
C ALA A 134 6.57 -15.40 12.61
N ASN A 135 6.12 -14.17 12.86
CA ASN A 135 5.67 -13.19 11.86
C ASN A 135 4.62 -13.76 10.89
N PRO A 136 3.45 -14.19 11.40
CA PRO A 136 2.40 -14.73 10.55
C PRO A 136 1.72 -13.62 9.73
N ALA A 137 1.36 -13.94 8.49
CA ALA A 137 0.45 -13.13 7.67
C ALA A 137 -0.63 -14.02 7.06
N ILE A 138 -1.82 -13.46 6.79
CA ILE A 138 -2.97 -14.21 6.30
C ILE A 138 -3.67 -13.50 5.13
N TYR A 139 -4.02 -14.25 4.09
CA TYR A 139 -4.91 -13.81 3.04
C TYR A 139 -5.77 -14.98 2.53
N GLY A 140 -7.09 -14.80 2.52
CA GLY A 140 -8.02 -15.83 2.08
C GLY A 140 -7.96 -17.06 2.97
N ASN A 141 -7.49 -18.16 2.39
CA ASN A 141 -7.33 -19.45 3.04
C ASN A 141 -5.85 -19.83 3.29
N LYS A 142 -4.92 -18.86 3.20
CA LYS A 142 -3.49 -19.11 3.30
C LYS A 142 -2.89 -18.30 4.44
N ILE A 143 -2.15 -18.98 5.30
CA ILE A 143 -1.32 -18.39 6.36
C ILE A 143 0.13 -18.59 5.95
N VAL A 144 0.96 -17.57 6.03
CA VAL A 144 2.41 -17.65 5.79
C VAL A 144 3.17 -17.20 7.03
N TRP A 145 4.35 -17.76 7.28
CA TRP A 145 5.19 -17.42 8.43
C TRP A 145 6.67 -17.67 8.15
N GLN A 146 7.53 -17.13 9.01
CA GLN A 146 8.95 -17.47 9.08
C GLN A 146 9.16 -18.69 9.96
N ASP A 147 9.97 -19.64 9.52
CA ASP A 147 10.20 -20.89 10.22
C ASP A 147 11.69 -21.20 10.36
N TYR A 148 12.16 -21.42 11.59
CA TYR A 148 13.58 -21.68 11.88
C TYR A 148 13.97 -23.17 11.82
N ARG A 149 13.08 -24.06 11.34
CA ARG A 149 13.28 -25.52 11.42
C ARG A 149 14.44 -26.09 10.60
N ASN A 150 15.04 -25.30 9.70
CA ASN A 150 16.11 -25.77 8.80
C ASN A 150 17.49 -25.16 9.13
N GLY A 151 17.66 -24.56 10.31
CA GLY A 151 18.92 -23.93 10.75
C GLY A 151 19.08 -22.48 10.28
N ASN A 152 18.17 -22.01 9.43
CA ASN A 152 17.93 -20.65 8.99
C ASN A 152 16.41 -20.38 9.00
N ASN A 153 16.00 -19.11 8.83
CA ASN A 153 14.59 -18.79 8.58
C ASN A 153 14.25 -19.08 7.12
N ASP A 154 13.23 -19.90 6.90
CA ASP A 154 12.55 -20.07 5.61
C ASP A 154 11.12 -19.54 5.70
N ILE A 155 10.48 -19.29 4.56
CA ILE A 155 9.06 -19.00 4.49
C ILE A 155 8.27 -20.28 4.30
N TYR A 156 7.25 -20.48 5.12
CA TYR A 156 6.29 -21.57 5.02
C TYR A 156 4.88 -21.02 4.82
N MET A 157 4.00 -21.89 4.33
CA MET A 157 2.59 -21.60 4.11
C MET A 157 1.73 -22.77 4.62
N TYR A 158 0.57 -22.45 5.19
CA TYR A 158 -0.50 -23.38 5.52
C TYR A 158 -1.75 -23.02 4.73
N ASN A 159 -2.29 -23.98 4.00
CA ASN A 159 -3.58 -23.86 3.35
C ASN A 159 -4.66 -24.41 4.29
N ILE A 160 -5.52 -23.51 4.78
CA ILE A 160 -6.59 -23.82 5.74
C ILE A 160 -7.61 -24.79 5.14
N THR A 161 -7.95 -24.64 3.86
CA THR A 161 -8.96 -25.48 3.20
C THR A 161 -8.51 -26.92 3.01
N THR A 162 -7.23 -27.13 2.71
CA THR A 162 -6.66 -28.45 2.45
C THR A 162 -5.88 -29.03 3.64
N SER A 163 -5.78 -28.27 4.73
CA SER A 163 -4.95 -28.57 5.90
C SER A 163 -3.51 -28.96 5.52
N THR A 164 -2.92 -28.26 4.55
CA THR A 164 -1.62 -28.60 3.98
C THR A 164 -0.59 -27.55 4.32
N GLU A 165 0.50 -27.97 4.97
CA GLU A 165 1.72 -27.16 5.14
C GLU A 165 2.62 -27.32 3.91
N THR A 166 3.25 -26.23 3.46
CA THR A 166 4.15 -26.19 2.30
C THR A 166 5.31 -25.25 2.60
N ARG A 167 6.55 -25.73 2.43
CA ARG A 167 7.75 -24.88 2.43
C ARG A 167 7.80 -24.08 1.13
N ILE A 168 7.88 -22.75 1.23
CA ILE A 168 7.90 -21.85 0.08
C ILE A 168 9.34 -21.59 -0.38
N THR A 169 10.27 -21.38 0.55
CA THR A 169 11.68 -21.08 0.24
C THR A 169 12.60 -22.20 0.65
N THR A 170 13.66 -22.45 -0.11
CA THR A 170 14.65 -23.50 0.18
C THR A 170 16.10 -23.03 0.15
N ASN A 171 16.32 -21.71 0.09
CA ASN A 171 17.69 -21.18 0.03
C ASN A 171 18.33 -21.23 1.42
N GLU A 172 19.63 -21.49 1.50
CA GLU A 172 20.37 -21.63 2.77
C GLU A 172 20.58 -20.31 3.53
N SER A 173 20.23 -19.18 2.92
CA SER A 173 20.29 -17.85 3.56
C SER A 173 19.03 -17.57 4.39
N ILE A 174 18.98 -16.44 5.09
CA ILE A 174 17.77 -16.04 5.83
C ILE A 174 16.70 -15.56 4.84
N GLN A 175 15.46 -15.98 5.04
CA GLN A 175 14.26 -15.36 4.48
C GLN A 175 13.37 -14.83 5.60
N ALA A 176 12.85 -13.61 5.46
CA ALA A 176 12.18 -12.92 6.55
C ALA A 176 10.98 -12.06 6.15
N ASN A 177 10.12 -11.76 7.12
CA ASN A 177 8.97 -10.86 7.05
C ASN A 177 8.06 -11.16 5.84
N PRO A 178 7.44 -12.36 5.78
CA PRO A 178 6.58 -12.69 4.67
C PRO A 178 5.30 -11.87 4.70
N ALA A 179 4.86 -11.41 3.53
CA ALA A 179 3.53 -10.85 3.32
C ALA A 179 2.83 -11.58 2.16
N ILE A 180 1.49 -11.58 2.15
CA ILE A 180 0.70 -12.34 1.18
C ILE A 180 -0.51 -11.56 0.68
N TYR A 181 -0.71 -11.56 -0.64
CA TYR A 181 -1.95 -11.11 -1.28
C TYR A 181 -2.30 -12.01 -2.47
N GLY A 182 -3.51 -12.56 -2.47
CA GLY A 182 -3.96 -13.47 -3.52
C GLY A 182 -3.11 -14.74 -3.59
N ASN A 183 -2.33 -14.86 -4.66
CA ASN A 183 -1.40 -15.97 -4.92
C ASN A 183 0.07 -15.55 -4.82
N LYS A 184 0.36 -14.32 -4.37
CA LYS A 184 1.72 -13.78 -4.28
C LYS A 184 2.16 -13.75 -2.83
N ILE A 185 3.29 -14.38 -2.55
CA ILE A 185 3.99 -14.32 -1.26
C ILE A 185 5.27 -13.53 -1.50
N VAL A 186 5.53 -12.51 -0.72
CA VAL A 186 6.75 -11.69 -0.80
C VAL A 186 7.53 -11.76 0.51
N TRP A 187 8.85 -11.67 0.44
CA TRP A 187 9.73 -11.71 1.62
C TRP A 187 11.05 -10.98 1.37
N LEU A 188 11.74 -10.68 2.47
CA LEU A 188 13.13 -10.21 2.50
C LEU A 188 14.08 -11.39 2.42
N ASP A 189 15.06 -11.33 1.52
CA ASP A 189 15.99 -12.41 1.24
C ASP A 189 17.44 -11.95 1.36
N TYR A 190 18.24 -12.70 2.12
CA TYR A 190 19.60 -12.33 2.49
C TYR A 190 20.68 -13.05 1.63
N ARG A 191 20.27 -13.73 0.55
CA ARG A 191 21.19 -14.61 -0.22
C ARG A 191 22.26 -13.91 -1.05
N ASN A 192 22.16 -12.61 -1.25
CA ASN A 192 23.03 -11.85 -2.16
C ASN A 192 23.98 -10.87 -1.43
N GLY A 193 24.22 -11.07 -0.13
CA GLY A 193 25.10 -10.21 0.69
C GLY A 193 24.52 -8.84 1.06
N SER A 194 23.42 -8.45 0.43
CA SER A 194 22.51 -7.36 0.79
C SER A 194 21.08 -7.93 0.86
N VAL A 195 20.16 -7.22 1.50
CA VAL A 195 18.77 -7.68 1.59
C VAL A 195 18.08 -7.36 0.27
N ASP A 196 17.40 -8.34 -0.31
CA ASP A 196 16.61 -8.23 -1.52
C ASP A 196 15.14 -8.53 -1.25
N ILE A 197 14.25 -8.04 -2.11
CA ILE A 197 12.85 -8.49 -2.12
C ILE A 197 12.68 -9.61 -3.14
N TYR A 198 12.11 -10.71 -2.69
CA TYR A 198 11.72 -11.85 -3.51
C TYR A 198 10.21 -12.07 -3.44
N MET A 199 9.69 -12.75 -4.46
CA MET A 199 8.30 -13.13 -4.58
C MET A 199 8.19 -14.58 -5.02
N TYR A 200 7.20 -15.29 -4.49
CA TYR A 200 6.73 -16.58 -4.98
C TYR A 200 5.30 -16.41 -5.48
N ASP A 201 5.07 -16.74 -6.74
CA ASP A 201 3.74 -16.82 -7.32
C ASP A 201 3.24 -18.27 -7.26
N LEU A 202 2.26 -18.51 -6.39
CA LEU A 202 1.62 -19.81 -6.18
C LEU A 202 0.90 -20.32 -7.44
N SER A 203 0.47 -19.43 -8.35
CA SER A 203 -0.24 -19.83 -9.57
C SER A 203 0.68 -20.39 -10.65
N THR A 204 1.93 -19.95 -10.66
CA THR A 204 2.96 -20.38 -11.61
C THR A 204 4.07 -21.21 -10.96
N SER A 205 4.03 -21.39 -9.63
CA SER A 205 5.08 -22.01 -8.82
C SER A 205 6.46 -21.41 -9.08
N THR A 206 6.51 -20.10 -9.31
CA THR A 206 7.73 -19.41 -9.74
C THR A 206 8.22 -18.46 -8.64
N GLU A 207 9.50 -18.63 -8.27
CA GLU A 207 10.24 -17.70 -7.44
C GLU A 207 10.92 -16.64 -8.32
N THR A 208 10.70 -15.37 -8.03
CA THR A 208 11.26 -14.23 -8.78
C THR A 208 11.90 -13.25 -7.82
N ARG A 209 13.14 -12.83 -8.13
CA ARG A 209 13.78 -11.69 -7.47
C ARG A 209 13.24 -10.40 -8.10
N LEU A 210 12.78 -9.45 -7.29
CA LEU A 210 12.25 -8.18 -7.77
C LEU A 210 13.33 -7.08 -7.96
N ASN A 211 14.59 -7.39 -7.58
CA ASN A 211 15.82 -6.60 -7.74
C ASN A 211 15.79 -5.22 -7.05
N THR A 212 15.57 -5.23 -5.75
CA THR A 212 15.62 -4.06 -4.87
C THR A 212 16.72 -4.29 -3.85
N ILE A 213 17.84 -3.56 -3.94
CA ILE A 213 18.95 -3.69 -2.99
C ILE A 213 18.64 -2.81 -1.78
N ILE A 214 18.44 -3.45 -0.63
CA ILE A 214 18.24 -2.75 0.63
C ILE A 214 19.58 -2.79 1.41
N PRO A 215 20.18 -1.62 1.73
CA PRO A 215 21.53 -1.56 2.29
C PRO A 215 21.63 -2.06 3.74
N SER A 216 20.53 -2.07 4.49
CA SER A 216 20.54 -2.34 5.93
C SER A 216 19.94 -3.70 6.29
N PRO A 217 20.72 -4.66 6.79
CA PRO A 217 20.22 -5.92 7.34
C PRO A 217 19.75 -5.82 8.79
N ALA A 218 19.88 -4.65 9.43
CA ALA A 218 19.69 -4.48 10.88
C ALA A 218 18.30 -3.94 11.30
N ALA A 219 17.46 -3.55 10.33
CA ALA A 219 16.10 -3.09 10.61
C ALA A 219 15.10 -4.24 10.39
N ILE A 220 14.07 -4.30 11.24
CA ILE A 220 12.80 -4.92 10.84
C ILE A 220 12.32 -4.01 9.70
N ILE A 221 12.22 -4.54 8.48
CA ILE A 221 11.70 -3.79 7.33
C ILE A 221 10.26 -4.28 7.14
N PRO A 222 9.25 -3.48 7.54
CA PRO A 222 7.87 -3.75 7.20
C PRO A 222 7.70 -3.81 5.69
N LEU A 223 7.20 -4.95 5.23
CA LEU A 223 6.92 -5.25 3.83
C LEU A 223 5.43 -5.51 3.73
N ALA A 224 4.75 -4.82 2.82
CA ALA A 224 3.32 -5.03 2.57
C ALA A 224 3.03 -5.19 1.09
N ILE A 225 1.95 -5.91 0.78
CA ILE A 225 1.51 -6.17 -0.60
C ILE A 225 -0.01 -6.04 -0.72
N PHE A 226 -0.47 -5.32 -1.75
CA PHE A 226 -1.87 -5.26 -2.14
C PHE A 226 -1.98 -5.26 -3.67
N GLY A 227 -2.72 -6.22 -4.22
CA GLY A 227 -2.84 -6.36 -5.67
C GLY A 227 -1.50 -6.69 -6.33
N ASP A 228 -1.05 -5.77 -7.17
CA ASP A 228 0.23 -5.83 -7.88
C ASP A 228 1.26 -4.83 -7.31
N ARG A 229 1.01 -4.25 -6.15
CA ARG A 229 1.87 -3.24 -5.51
C ARG A 229 2.50 -3.82 -4.25
N ILE A 230 3.82 -3.67 -4.14
CA ILE A 230 4.61 -4.04 -2.95
C ILE A 230 5.23 -2.76 -2.40
N VAL A 231 5.15 -2.54 -1.09
CA VAL A 231 5.74 -1.37 -0.43
C VAL A 231 6.68 -1.79 0.70
N TRP A 232 7.75 -1.02 0.86
CA TRP A 232 8.77 -1.20 1.90
C TRP A 232 9.47 0.13 2.18
N ASP A 233 10.15 0.22 3.31
CA ASP A 233 11.10 1.28 3.59
C ASP A 233 12.54 0.86 3.26
N ASP A 234 13.34 1.83 2.80
CA ASP A 234 14.71 1.61 2.37
C ASP A 234 15.57 2.84 2.66
N ASN A 235 16.75 2.61 3.25
CA ASN A 235 17.68 3.67 3.63
C ASN A 235 18.82 3.92 2.61
N ARG A 236 18.68 3.46 1.36
CA ARG A 236 19.68 3.62 0.29
C ARG A 236 20.10 5.06 -0.02
N ASN A 237 19.29 6.05 0.37
CA ASN A 237 19.57 7.46 0.14
C ASN A 237 20.18 8.17 1.37
N GLY A 238 20.39 7.47 2.48
CA GLY A 238 20.97 8.02 3.72
C GLY A 238 19.97 8.29 4.84
N ASN A 239 18.67 8.29 4.54
CA ASN A 239 17.52 8.28 5.44
C ASN A 239 16.52 7.20 4.96
N GLU A 240 15.63 6.75 5.84
CA GLU A 240 14.57 5.80 5.45
C GLU A 240 13.54 6.50 4.56
N ASP A 241 13.32 5.98 3.35
CA ASP A 241 12.30 6.44 2.41
C ASP A 241 11.35 5.28 2.07
N ILE A 242 10.09 5.59 1.74
CA ILE A 242 9.11 4.61 1.27
C ILE A 242 9.23 4.41 -0.23
N TYR A 243 9.24 3.15 -0.65
CA TYR A 243 9.25 2.75 -2.05
C TYR A 243 8.04 1.88 -2.38
N VAL A 244 7.66 1.89 -3.65
CA VAL A 244 6.67 0.98 -4.22
C VAL A 244 7.26 0.26 -5.43
N TYR A 245 6.98 -1.04 -5.55
CA TYR A 245 7.22 -1.84 -6.73
C TYR A 245 5.88 -2.23 -7.34
N ASP A 246 5.68 -1.87 -8.61
CA ASP A 246 4.50 -2.22 -9.38
C ASP A 246 4.82 -3.43 -10.28
N LEU A 247 4.23 -4.57 -9.95
CA LEU A 247 4.41 -5.85 -10.66
C LEU A 247 3.81 -5.82 -12.08
N ALA A 248 2.79 -4.99 -12.33
CA ALA A 248 2.15 -4.90 -13.63
C ALA A 248 3.02 -4.16 -14.66
N THR A 249 3.81 -3.19 -14.19
CA THR A 249 4.73 -2.39 -15.00
C THR A 249 6.19 -2.78 -14.84
N ASN A 250 6.52 -3.58 -13.83
CA ASN A 250 7.88 -3.94 -13.44
C ASN A 250 8.72 -2.68 -13.14
N GLN A 251 8.12 -1.72 -12.44
CA GLN A 251 8.73 -0.43 -12.09
C GLN A 251 8.77 -0.22 -10.58
N GLU A 252 9.93 0.23 -10.10
CA GLU A 252 10.11 0.75 -8.76
C GLU A 252 9.95 2.28 -8.78
N THR A 253 9.26 2.82 -7.77
CA THR A 253 9.09 4.27 -7.57
C THR A 253 9.35 4.63 -6.12
N GLN A 254 10.18 5.63 -5.88
CA GLN A 254 10.33 6.26 -4.57
C GLN A 254 9.11 7.15 -4.29
N ILE A 255 8.42 6.91 -3.18
CA ILE A 255 7.21 7.64 -2.78
C ILE A 255 7.57 8.87 -1.95
N THR A 256 8.49 8.72 -0.99
CA THR A 256 8.90 9.82 -0.11
C THR A 256 10.31 10.29 -0.47
N THR A 257 10.53 11.60 -0.44
CA THR A 257 11.84 12.22 -0.75
C THR A 257 12.23 13.25 0.30
N ASN A 258 11.63 13.20 1.48
CA ASN A 258 11.94 14.11 2.57
C ASN A 258 13.28 13.68 3.20
N GLU A 259 14.07 14.60 3.77
CA GLU A 259 15.37 14.25 4.38
C GLU A 259 15.22 13.54 5.74
N SER A 260 14.01 13.53 6.30
CA SER A 260 13.64 12.82 7.52
C SER A 260 13.41 11.33 7.28
N ASN A 261 13.25 10.52 8.34
CA ASN A 261 12.94 9.10 8.19
C ASN A 261 11.45 8.87 7.96
N GLN A 262 11.15 8.01 6.99
CA GLN A 262 9.83 7.46 6.72
C GLN A 262 9.92 5.93 6.72
N ASN A 263 9.15 5.28 7.60
CA ASN A 263 9.18 3.82 7.75
C ASN A 263 7.83 3.21 8.08
N SER A 264 7.80 1.87 8.17
CA SER A 264 6.60 1.10 8.50
C SER A 264 5.43 1.34 7.53
N PRO A 265 5.64 1.16 6.21
CA PRO A 265 4.57 1.36 5.26
C PRO A 265 3.51 0.26 5.33
N ALA A 266 2.25 0.64 5.16
CA ALA A 266 1.13 -0.26 4.86
C ALA A 266 0.39 0.22 3.60
N ILE A 267 -0.28 -0.70 2.89
CA ILE A 267 -0.95 -0.40 1.63
C ILE A 267 -2.33 -1.06 1.53
N TYR A 268 -3.32 -0.30 1.05
CA TYR A 268 -4.61 -0.81 0.62
C TYR A 268 -5.13 -0.01 -0.58
N GLY A 269 -5.50 -0.70 -1.66
CA GLY A 269 -5.87 -0.03 -2.90
C GLY A 269 -4.73 0.81 -3.46
N ASP A 270 -5.01 2.10 -3.66
CA ASP A 270 -4.04 3.10 -4.12
C ASP A 270 -3.45 3.94 -2.97
N ARG A 271 -3.73 3.59 -1.71
CA ARG A 271 -3.27 4.37 -0.55
C ARG A 271 -2.13 3.66 0.17
N ILE A 272 -1.04 4.38 0.35
CA ILE A 272 0.12 3.97 1.16
C ILE A 272 0.14 4.84 2.41
N VAL A 273 0.28 4.27 3.60
CA VAL A 273 0.44 4.99 4.87
C VAL A 273 1.76 4.64 5.53
N TRP A 274 2.40 5.56 6.26
CA TRP A 274 3.69 5.33 6.91
C TRP A 274 3.88 6.21 8.15
N ASN A 275 4.88 5.89 8.97
CA ASN A 275 5.42 6.74 10.03
C ASN A 275 6.40 7.75 9.46
N ASP A 276 6.30 9.02 9.84
CA ASP A 276 7.15 10.10 9.36
C ASP A 276 7.67 10.95 10.53
N ASP A 277 8.99 11.19 10.61
CA ASP A 277 9.60 12.00 11.68
C ASP A 277 9.90 13.46 11.27
N ARG A 278 9.43 13.91 10.09
CA ARG A 278 9.72 15.26 9.53
C ARG A 278 9.26 16.45 10.38
N ASN A 279 8.40 16.22 11.37
CA ASN A 279 7.85 17.25 12.24
C ASN A 279 8.40 17.22 13.68
N GLY A 280 9.44 16.41 13.94
CA GLY A 280 10.12 16.32 15.24
C GLY A 280 9.50 15.31 16.21
N ASN A 281 8.29 14.82 15.90
CA ASN A 281 7.64 13.66 16.49
C ASN A 281 7.25 12.69 15.37
N LEU A 282 7.07 11.40 15.69
CA LEU A 282 6.59 10.42 14.72
C LEU A 282 5.11 10.64 14.44
N GLU A 283 4.74 10.77 13.17
CA GLU A 283 3.38 11.01 12.72
C GLU A 283 2.97 10.09 11.58
N ILE A 284 1.66 9.93 11.37
CA ILE A 284 1.14 9.14 10.27
C ILE A 284 0.89 10.03 9.06
N TYR A 285 1.44 9.61 7.93
CA TYR A 285 1.25 10.22 6.61
C TYR A 285 0.62 9.21 5.65
N MET A 286 0.05 9.73 4.57
CA MET A 286 -0.57 8.96 3.50
C MET A 286 -0.17 9.51 2.13
N TYR A 287 -0.01 8.62 1.15
CA TYR A 287 0.14 8.93 -0.25
C TYR A 287 -0.95 8.21 -1.04
N ASP A 288 -1.69 8.96 -1.85
CA ASP A 288 -2.66 8.40 -2.79
C ASP A 288 -2.02 8.32 -4.18
N LEU A 289 -1.75 7.10 -4.64
CA LEU A 289 -1.14 6.79 -5.94
C LEU A 289 -2.01 7.24 -7.11
N SER A 290 -3.33 7.29 -6.95
CA SER A 290 -4.26 7.66 -8.02
C SER A 290 -4.26 9.16 -8.30
N THR A 291 -4.05 9.96 -7.26
CA THR A 291 -4.01 11.43 -7.33
C THR A 291 -2.60 12.00 -7.22
N SER A 292 -1.61 11.16 -6.93
CA SER A 292 -0.23 11.55 -6.62
C SER A 292 -0.14 12.58 -5.48
N THR A 293 -1.01 12.46 -4.48
CA THR A 293 -1.14 13.43 -3.38
C THR A 293 -0.63 12.84 -2.07
N GLU A 294 0.29 13.56 -1.42
CA GLU A 294 0.71 13.30 -0.04
C GLU A 294 -0.19 14.08 0.93
N THR A 295 -0.61 13.46 2.03
CA THR A 295 -1.49 14.03 3.04
C THR A 295 -1.02 13.63 4.44
N ARG A 296 -0.96 14.58 5.36
CA ARG A 296 -0.66 14.32 6.79
C ARG A 296 -1.94 13.86 7.50
N ILE A 297 -1.92 12.68 8.11
CA ILE A 297 -3.09 12.10 8.80
C ILE A 297 -3.20 12.60 10.24
N THR A 298 -2.08 12.63 10.97
CA THR A 298 -2.05 13.05 12.38
C THR A 298 -1.30 14.36 12.56
N THR A 299 -1.78 15.23 13.46
CA THR A 299 -1.18 16.56 13.69
C THR A 299 -0.85 16.89 15.14
N ASN A 300 -1.10 15.96 16.07
CA ASN A 300 -0.86 16.21 17.49
C ASN A 300 0.60 15.85 17.88
N GLU A 301 1.10 16.36 19.00
CA GLU A 301 2.52 16.34 19.36
C GLU A 301 3.05 15.00 19.94
N SER A 302 2.22 13.96 20.10
CA SER A 302 2.67 12.64 20.58
C SER A 302 3.42 11.84 19.50
N ASN A 303 4.06 10.74 19.87
CA ASN A 303 4.57 9.78 18.89
C ASN A 303 3.47 8.83 18.42
N LYS A 304 3.45 8.53 17.12
CA LYS A 304 2.61 7.52 16.48
C LYS A 304 3.48 6.43 15.89
N PHE A 305 2.96 5.21 15.85
CA PHE A 305 3.71 4.09 15.32
C PHE A 305 2.80 3.03 14.69
N GLY A 306 3.35 2.36 13.67
CA GLY A 306 2.80 1.13 13.10
C GLY A 306 1.40 1.29 12.48
N PRO A 307 1.25 2.11 11.41
CA PRO A 307 -0.04 2.28 10.79
C PRO A 307 -0.47 1.02 10.02
N ALA A 308 -1.74 0.67 10.09
CA ALA A 308 -2.39 -0.27 9.19
C ALA A 308 -3.60 0.39 8.52
N ILE A 309 -3.94 -0.05 7.30
CA ILE A 309 -5.01 0.56 6.51
C ILE A 309 -5.92 -0.51 5.90
N TYR A 310 -7.23 -0.28 5.97
CA TYR A 310 -8.23 -1.02 5.24
C TYR A 310 -9.33 -0.06 4.77
N GLU A 311 -9.55 0.00 3.46
CA GLU A 311 -10.50 0.93 2.82
C GLU A 311 -10.25 2.40 3.20
N ASP A 312 -11.14 2.96 3.99
CA ASP A 312 -11.16 4.35 4.46
C ASP A 312 -10.62 4.51 5.89
N LYS A 313 -10.21 3.42 6.55
CA LYS A 313 -9.79 3.40 7.95
C LYS A 313 -8.29 3.19 8.05
N ILE A 314 -7.62 4.07 8.78
CA ILE A 314 -6.20 3.99 9.13
C ILE A 314 -6.14 3.83 10.64
N VAL A 315 -5.45 2.81 11.14
CA VAL A 315 -5.26 2.57 12.58
C VAL A 315 -3.78 2.66 12.94
N TRP A 316 -3.44 3.13 14.13
CA TRP A 316 -2.05 3.25 14.61
C TRP A 316 -2.00 3.23 16.13
N GLN A 317 -0.79 3.07 16.67
CA GLN A 317 -0.48 3.23 18.09
C GLN A 317 -0.15 4.69 18.40
N ASP A 318 -0.70 5.26 19.46
CA ASP A 318 -0.53 6.67 19.82
C ASP A 318 -0.19 6.83 21.31
N TYR A 319 0.88 7.57 21.62
CA TYR A 319 1.35 7.78 22.99
C TYR A 319 0.76 9.02 23.69
N ARG A 320 -0.30 9.64 23.15
CA ARG A 320 -0.81 10.93 23.66
C ARG A 320 -1.37 10.90 25.08
N ASN A 321 -1.73 9.72 25.58
CA ASN A 321 -2.34 9.55 26.92
C ASN A 321 -1.33 9.08 27.99
N GLY A 322 -0.05 8.94 27.63
CA GLY A 322 1.01 8.46 28.54
C GLY A 322 1.21 6.94 28.55
N ASN A 323 0.41 6.22 27.75
CA ASN A 323 0.51 4.83 27.35
C ASN A 323 0.24 4.75 25.83
N TRP A 324 0.61 3.63 25.19
CA TRP A 324 0.27 3.37 23.80
C TRP A 324 -1.18 2.92 23.67
N ASP A 325 -2.03 3.76 23.10
CA ASP A 325 -3.41 3.40 22.75
C ASP A 325 -3.56 3.19 21.24
N ILE A 326 -4.54 2.40 20.83
CA ILE A 326 -4.91 2.28 19.43
C ILE A 326 -5.88 3.41 19.07
N TYR A 327 -5.51 4.18 18.05
CA TYR A 327 -6.35 5.20 17.44
C TYR A 327 -6.69 4.81 16.00
N MET A 328 -7.78 5.39 15.51
CA MET A 328 -8.25 5.23 14.15
C MET A 328 -8.57 6.59 13.54
N PHE A 329 -8.22 6.78 12.27
CA PHE A 329 -8.70 7.85 11.41
C PHE A 329 -9.61 7.24 10.35
N THR A 330 -10.84 7.71 10.30
CA THR A 330 -11.74 7.44 9.19
C THR A 330 -11.62 8.61 8.22
N LEU A 331 -11.04 8.33 7.05
CA LEU A 331 -11.07 9.26 5.93
C LEU A 331 -12.55 9.58 5.64
N PRO A 332 -12.89 10.83 5.28
CA PRO A 332 -14.23 11.15 4.85
C PRO A 332 -14.57 10.16 3.74
N PRO A 333 -15.83 9.69 3.67
CA PRO A 333 -16.27 8.94 2.50
C PRO A 333 -15.83 9.74 1.31
N ALA A 334 -15.00 9.18 0.42
CA ALA A 334 -14.29 9.93 -0.62
C ALA A 334 -15.29 10.89 -1.27
N GLY A 335 -15.26 12.17 -0.88
CA GLY A 335 -16.46 13.01 -0.73
C GLY A 335 -17.48 12.74 -1.80
N GLU A 336 -18.42 11.80 -1.58
CA GLU A 336 -19.07 10.98 -2.63
C GLU A 336 -18.68 11.46 -4.03
N LEU A 337 -17.46 11.10 -4.51
CA LEU A 337 -16.76 11.82 -5.60
C LEU A 337 -17.81 12.31 -6.57
N THR A 338 -17.94 13.64 -6.71
CA THR A 338 -19.08 14.16 -7.46
C THR A 338 -19.05 13.51 -8.84
N PRO A 339 -20.18 13.40 -9.55
CA PRO A 339 -20.13 12.91 -10.92
C PRO A 339 -19.06 13.60 -11.78
N MET A 340 -18.71 14.84 -11.44
CA MET A 340 -17.60 15.57 -12.02
C MET A 340 -16.23 14.93 -11.72
N ASP A 341 -15.91 14.75 -10.45
CA ASP A 341 -14.60 14.26 -10.00
C ASP A 341 -14.32 12.87 -10.57
N ARG A 342 -15.32 11.97 -10.50
CA ARG A 342 -15.23 10.65 -11.12
C ARG A 342 -15.06 10.69 -12.64
N THR A 343 -15.68 11.66 -13.31
CA THR A 343 -15.51 11.84 -14.76
C THR A 343 -14.11 12.35 -15.09
N ASN A 344 -13.52 13.20 -14.23
CA ASN A 344 -12.13 13.66 -14.35
C ASN A 344 -11.14 12.51 -14.13
N ASP A 345 -11.37 11.64 -13.15
CA ASP A 345 -10.52 10.47 -12.89
C ASP A 345 -10.57 9.47 -14.05
N LEU A 346 -11.76 9.17 -14.56
CA LEU A 346 -11.92 8.33 -15.74
C LEU A 346 -11.22 8.95 -16.97
N LYS A 347 -11.22 10.28 -17.10
CA LYS A 347 -10.47 10.98 -18.13
C LYS A 347 -8.96 10.84 -17.93
N ASN A 348 -8.46 11.01 -16.72
CA ASN A 348 -7.04 10.84 -16.38
C ASN A 348 -6.56 9.42 -16.70
N TYR A 349 -7.36 8.40 -16.38
CA TYR A 349 -7.07 7.02 -16.76
C TYR A 349 -6.95 6.85 -18.29
N VAL A 350 -7.89 7.42 -19.06
CA VAL A 350 -7.82 7.40 -20.55
C VAL A 350 -6.58 8.14 -21.06
N GLU A 351 -6.20 9.23 -20.42
CA GLU A 351 -5.04 10.06 -20.81
C GLU A 351 -3.71 9.39 -20.51
N ASN A 352 -3.53 8.86 -19.31
CA ASN A 352 -2.23 8.46 -18.79
C ASN A 352 -2.03 6.94 -18.77
N THR A 353 -3.10 6.17 -18.55
CA THR A 353 -3.01 4.71 -18.35
C THR A 353 -3.36 3.94 -19.61
N LEU A 354 -4.43 4.32 -20.32
CA LEU A 354 -4.92 3.56 -21.48
C LEU A 354 -3.91 3.55 -22.66
N LYS A 355 -3.47 2.34 -23.04
CA LYS A 355 -2.47 2.11 -24.11
C LYS A 355 -3.13 1.92 -25.49
N VAL A 356 -3.56 3.02 -26.11
CA VAL A 356 -4.18 3.02 -27.47
C VAL A 356 -3.59 4.11 -28.38
N ASN A 357 -3.87 4.01 -29.69
CA ASN A 357 -3.45 5.06 -30.63
C ASN A 357 -4.07 6.43 -30.30
N ARG A 358 -3.33 7.49 -30.65
CA ARG A 358 -3.66 8.89 -30.32
C ARG A 358 -5.06 9.32 -30.79
N GLY A 359 -5.50 8.85 -31.96
CA GLY A 359 -6.82 9.19 -32.50
C GLY A 359 -7.96 8.62 -31.65
N THR A 360 -7.76 7.40 -31.12
CA THR A 360 -8.71 6.70 -30.25
C THR A 360 -8.79 7.38 -28.88
N LYS A 361 -7.63 7.64 -28.26
CA LYS A 361 -7.53 8.39 -26.99
C LYS A 361 -8.25 9.74 -27.07
N LYS A 362 -8.01 10.51 -28.15
CA LYS A 362 -8.68 11.81 -28.39
C LYS A 362 -10.21 11.71 -28.60
N ALA A 363 -10.73 10.57 -29.06
CA ALA A 363 -12.18 10.40 -29.23
C ALA A 363 -12.90 10.12 -27.90
N LEU A 364 -12.27 9.33 -27.04
CA LEU A 364 -12.75 9.04 -25.70
C LEU A 364 -12.73 10.28 -24.81
N ILE A 365 -11.58 10.97 -24.75
CA ILE A 365 -11.42 12.21 -23.97
C ILE A 365 -12.46 13.26 -24.38
N ARG A 366 -12.71 13.45 -25.68
CA ARG A 366 -13.76 14.38 -26.16
C ARG A 366 -15.15 14.07 -25.62
N SER A 367 -15.47 12.81 -25.35
CA SER A 367 -16.76 12.43 -24.78
C SER A 367 -16.82 12.75 -23.29
N LEU A 368 -15.72 12.54 -22.57
CA LEU A 368 -15.57 12.86 -21.15
C LEU A 368 -15.53 14.38 -20.91
N ASP A 369 -14.75 15.14 -21.68
CA ASP A 369 -14.73 16.62 -21.64
C ASP A 369 -16.12 17.22 -21.84
N ALA A 370 -16.88 16.66 -22.79
CA ALA A 370 -18.25 17.10 -23.04
C ALA A 370 -19.19 16.78 -21.87
N SER A 371 -18.96 15.65 -21.17
CA SER A 371 -19.72 15.29 -19.97
C SER A 371 -19.40 16.25 -18.82
N ILE A 372 -18.10 16.49 -18.56
CA ILE A 372 -17.58 17.45 -17.58
C ILE A 372 -18.23 18.82 -17.79
N CYS A 373 -18.15 19.39 -18.99
CA CYS A 373 -18.77 20.69 -19.31
C CYS A 373 -20.30 20.73 -19.04
N PHE A 374 -21.01 19.61 -19.22
CA PHE A 374 -22.44 19.55 -18.89
C PHE A 374 -22.70 19.46 -17.40
N LEU A 375 -21.89 18.72 -16.65
CA LEU A 375 -21.95 18.67 -15.19
C LEU A 375 -21.67 20.06 -14.59
N GLU A 376 -20.72 20.82 -15.14
CA GLU A 376 -20.35 22.18 -14.66
C GLU A 376 -21.52 23.16 -14.82
N THR A 377 -22.36 22.91 -15.83
CA THR A 377 -23.51 23.75 -16.16
C THR A 377 -24.85 23.19 -15.66
N GLY A 378 -24.83 22.16 -14.80
CA GLY A 378 -26.02 21.53 -14.21
C GLY A 378 -26.95 20.85 -15.23
N LYS A 379 -26.39 20.32 -16.32
CA LYS A 379 -27.13 19.68 -17.42
C LYS A 379 -26.97 18.16 -17.41
N ASP A 380 -27.39 17.55 -16.33
CA ASP A 380 -27.18 16.13 -15.99
C ASP A 380 -27.65 15.16 -17.08
N ALA A 381 -28.83 15.38 -17.66
CA ALA A 381 -29.32 14.55 -18.77
C ALA A 381 -28.39 14.57 -20.00
N LYS A 382 -27.71 15.69 -20.25
CA LYS A 382 -26.75 15.81 -21.35
C LYS A 382 -25.42 15.16 -20.99
N ALA A 383 -24.97 15.28 -19.74
CA ALA A 383 -23.80 14.57 -19.22
C ALA A 383 -23.99 13.04 -19.36
N VAL A 384 -25.10 12.50 -18.87
CA VAL A 384 -25.48 11.08 -19.01
C VAL A 384 -25.50 10.65 -20.48
N SER A 385 -26.01 11.49 -21.39
CA SER A 385 -25.98 11.18 -22.83
C SER A 385 -24.56 11.06 -23.39
N LYS A 386 -23.60 11.84 -22.87
CA LYS A 386 -22.19 11.76 -23.28
C LYS A 386 -21.49 10.54 -22.68
N LEU A 387 -21.74 10.21 -21.42
CA LEU A 387 -21.25 8.98 -20.79
C LEU A 387 -21.78 7.71 -21.49
N LYS A 388 -23.06 7.68 -21.87
CA LYS A 388 -23.62 6.59 -22.70
C LYS A 388 -22.95 6.49 -24.07
N SER A 389 -22.59 7.62 -24.68
CA SER A 389 -21.87 7.64 -25.96
C SER A 389 -20.43 7.12 -25.80
N PHE A 390 -19.78 7.46 -24.69
CA PHE A 390 -18.47 6.94 -24.30
C PHE A 390 -18.53 5.40 -24.13
N ILE A 391 -19.46 4.88 -23.34
CA ILE A 391 -19.68 3.43 -23.15
C ILE A 391 -19.86 2.72 -24.50
N ASN A 392 -20.76 3.22 -25.35
CA ASN A 392 -20.99 2.65 -26.68
C ASN A 392 -19.73 2.63 -27.56
N HIS A 393 -18.83 3.61 -27.39
CA HIS A 393 -17.55 3.64 -28.10
C HIS A 393 -16.61 2.57 -27.54
N VAL A 394 -16.49 2.47 -26.22
CA VAL A 394 -15.67 1.46 -25.52
C VAL A 394 -16.10 0.04 -25.90
N GLU A 395 -17.40 -0.25 -25.85
CA GLU A 395 -17.95 -1.56 -26.23
C GLU A 395 -17.64 -1.92 -27.70
N LYS A 396 -17.72 -0.97 -28.62
CA LYS A 396 -17.34 -1.19 -30.03
C LYS A 396 -15.85 -1.45 -30.19
N MET A 397 -15.01 -0.77 -29.42
CA MET A 397 -13.57 -0.99 -29.46
C MET A 397 -13.19 -2.36 -28.90
N ASN A 398 -13.82 -2.78 -27.80
CA ASN A 398 -13.62 -4.10 -27.22
C ASN A 398 -14.02 -5.20 -28.22
N LYS A 399 -15.21 -5.10 -28.84
CA LYS A 399 -15.67 -6.03 -29.89
C LYS A 399 -14.75 -6.12 -31.10
N CYS A 400 -14.02 -5.05 -31.40
CA CYS A 400 -13.07 -4.98 -32.50
C CYS A 400 -11.61 -5.26 -32.06
N ASN A 401 -11.38 -5.73 -30.83
CA ASN A 401 -10.06 -5.99 -30.24
C ASN A 401 -9.10 -4.79 -30.32
N ARG A 402 -9.64 -3.57 -30.16
CA ARG A 402 -8.86 -2.31 -30.20
C ARG A 402 -8.40 -1.83 -28.82
N ILE A 403 -8.94 -2.43 -27.76
CA ILE A 403 -8.60 -2.24 -26.35
C ILE A 403 -8.63 -3.62 -25.68
N SER A 404 -7.99 -3.77 -24.53
CA SER A 404 -8.10 -4.99 -23.73
C SER A 404 -9.50 -5.13 -23.13
N ALA A 405 -9.90 -6.36 -22.77
CA ALA A 405 -11.17 -6.60 -22.10
C ALA A 405 -11.21 -5.91 -20.73
N ASP A 406 -10.10 -5.95 -19.98
CA ASP A 406 -10.00 -5.36 -18.65
C ASP A 406 -10.13 -3.83 -18.68
N ASP A 407 -9.44 -3.16 -19.60
CA ASP A 407 -9.56 -1.70 -19.77
C ASP A 407 -10.99 -1.33 -20.18
N ALA A 408 -11.63 -2.14 -21.03
CA ALA A 408 -13.00 -1.92 -21.46
C ALA A 408 -13.98 -2.04 -20.29
N ASP A 409 -13.83 -3.08 -19.48
CA ASP A 409 -14.72 -3.37 -18.35
C ASP A 409 -14.57 -2.30 -17.27
N TYR A 410 -13.35 -1.92 -16.90
CA TYR A 410 -13.10 -0.81 -15.98
C TYR A 410 -13.79 0.48 -16.43
N MET A 411 -13.53 0.92 -17.68
CA MET A 411 -14.11 2.16 -18.21
C MET A 411 -15.65 2.12 -18.26
N ILE A 412 -16.24 0.96 -18.56
CA ILE A 412 -17.70 0.79 -18.62
C ILE A 412 -18.31 0.80 -17.22
N ILE A 413 -17.70 0.10 -16.26
CA ILE A 413 -18.16 0.04 -14.86
C ILE A 413 -18.14 1.45 -14.26
N GLU A 414 -17.03 2.17 -14.39
CA GLU A 414 -16.94 3.53 -13.86
C GLU A 414 -17.94 4.47 -14.52
N ALA A 415 -18.03 4.47 -15.86
CA ALA A 415 -19.00 5.32 -16.55
C ALA A 415 -20.46 5.00 -16.17
N ARG A 416 -20.79 3.74 -15.87
CA ARG A 416 -22.12 3.35 -15.37
C ARG A 416 -22.35 3.80 -13.94
N GLY A 417 -21.35 3.63 -13.07
CA GLY A 417 -21.39 4.12 -11.70
C GLY A 417 -21.63 5.62 -11.62
N ILE A 418 -20.95 6.41 -12.48
CA ILE A 418 -21.17 7.86 -12.60
C ILE A 418 -22.61 8.16 -13.06
N ILE A 419 -23.11 7.44 -14.07
CA ILE A 419 -24.48 7.63 -14.55
C ILE A 419 -25.51 7.36 -13.45
N ASP A 420 -25.32 6.31 -12.64
CA ASP A 420 -26.26 5.95 -11.59
C ASP A 420 -26.23 6.94 -10.43
N GLN A 421 -25.05 7.48 -10.11
CA GLN A 421 -24.90 8.59 -9.16
C GLN A 421 -25.63 9.86 -9.64
N ILE A 422 -25.50 10.24 -10.92
CA ILE A 422 -26.22 11.39 -11.49
C ILE A 422 -27.74 11.22 -11.40
N LYS A 423 -28.27 9.99 -11.53
CA LYS A 423 -29.71 9.74 -11.46
C LYS A 423 -30.27 9.68 -10.04
N ALA A 424 -29.39 9.49 -9.05
CA ALA A 424 -29.76 9.42 -7.64
C ALA A 424 -29.89 10.81 -6.99
N GLN A 425 -29.32 11.84 -7.65
CA GLN A 425 -29.48 13.26 -7.35
C GLN A 425 -30.79 13.79 -7.95
#